data_AF-A0A8T1D144-F1
#
_entry.id   AF-A0A8T1D144-F1
#
_cell.length_a   1.000
_cell.length_b   1.000
_cell.length_c   1.000
_cell.angle_alpha   90.00
_cell.angle_beta   90.00
_cell.angle_gamma   90.00
#
_symmetry.space_group_name_H-M   'P 1'
#
loop_
_entity.id
_entity.type
_entity.pdbx_description
1 polymer ?
#
loop_
_entity_poly.entity_id
_entity_poly.type
_entity_poly.pdbx_seq_one_letter_code
_entity_poly.pdbx_strand_id
1 'polypeptide(L)'
;MAARTAAEAVWEMVEDYVLADWNVGRGKKKCKQSPKDILFMMLGALKNCGRWDTVSAMFEIDSSPFQKMIKKYLIMIEPFLYGNFVLNEEKRWTMNQLMASGNTFTNFPSARYATNVTFQHADRPSGNINEVKKYFSGKHNFHGHKVEVSVLPTGAAVNCTDFEPPSVADVAMFQHNASFHRSAMKKLQDESVLRDDGPLTDQFQDDWAVLVDEGYQGLEGEFRAIQPKKKARGAPPLSLEEKRENDRISQDRYVVKHIL
;
A
#
# COMPACT_ATOMS: atom_id res chain seq x y z
N MET A 1 11.83 16.75 -27.92
CA MET A 1 10.83 16.43 -26.87
C MET A 1 11.62 16.15 -25.61
N ALA A 2 11.58 17.04 -24.61
CA ALA A 2 12.24 16.77 -23.34
C ALA A 2 11.52 15.59 -22.66
N ALA A 3 12.28 14.67 -22.07
CA ALA A 3 11.69 13.57 -21.31
C ALA A 3 10.84 14.13 -20.17
N ARG A 4 9.54 13.84 -20.20
CA ARG A 4 8.57 14.21 -19.17
C ARG A 4 8.97 13.51 -17.87
N THR A 5 9.16 14.25 -16.79
CA THR A 5 9.45 13.63 -15.48
C THR A 5 8.15 13.13 -14.86
N ALA A 6 8.23 12.12 -14.00
CA ALA A 6 7.05 11.62 -13.28
C ALA A 6 6.38 12.72 -12.43
N ALA A 7 7.16 13.65 -11.86
CA ALA A 7 6.64 14.76 -11.06
C ALA A 7 5.80 15.73 -11.90
N GLU A 8 6.22 16.01 -13.14
CA GLU A 8 5.43 16.83 -14.07
C GLU A 8 4.10 16.15 -14.44
N ALA A 9 4.12 14.83 -14.67
CA ALA A 9 2.89 14.08 -14.92
C ALA A 9 1.92 14.09 -13.73
N VAL A 10 2.43 14.04 -12.50
CA VAL A 10 1.61 14.20 -11.29
C VAL A 10 1.03 15.61 -11.22
N TRP A 11 1.83 16.66 -11.48
CA TRP A 11 1.34 18.04 -11.47
C TRP A 11 0.16 18.23 -12.45
N GLU A 12 0.32 17.82 -13.70
CA GLU A 12 -0.73 17.96 -14.72
C GLU A 12 -2.04 17.25 -14.33
N MET A 13 -1.97 16.16 -13.56
CA MET A 13 -3.15 15.44 -13.08
C MET A 13 -3.86 16.19 -11.95
N VAL A 14 -3.11 16.84 -11.07
CA VAL A 14 -3.65 17.46 -9.85
C VAL A 14 -3.88 18.97 -10.00
N GLU A 15 -3.42 19.59 -11.07
CA GLU A 15 -3.37 21.05 -11.25
C GLU A 15 -4.73 21.71 -11.00
N ASP A 16 -5.78 21.26 -11.70
CA ASP A 16 -7.11 21.84 -11.58
C ASP A 16 -7.66 21.72 -10.15
N TYR A 17 -7.47 20.57 -9.51
CA TYR A 17 -7.89 20.32 -8.12
C TYR A 17 -7.11 21.22 -7.14
N VAL A 18 -5.79 21.28 -7.28
CA VAL A 18 -4.93 22.10 -6.43
C VAL A 18 -5.28 23.59 -6.58
N LEU A 19 -5.49 24.09 -7.79
CA LEU A 19 -5.84 25.48 -8.03
C LEU A 19 -7.23 25.84 -7.50
N ALA A 20 -8.16 24.88 -7.48
CA ALA A 20 -9.50 25.05 -6.94
C ALA A 20 -9.53 25.06 -5.40
N ASP A 21 -8.64 24.35 -4.72
CA ASP A 21 -8.73 24.11 -3.27
C ASP A 21 -7.61 24.76 -2.44
N TRP A 22 -6.45 25.06 -3.04
CA TRP A 22 -5.30 25.58 -2.29
C TRP A 22 -5.43 27.08 -1.96
N ASN A 23 -5.46 27.39 -0.67
CA ASN A 23 -5.46 28.77 -0.14
C ASN A 23 -6.62 29.66 -0.64
N VAL A 24 -7.74 29.05 -1.03
CA VAL A 24 -9.00 29.75 -1.30
C VAL A 24 -9.41 30.60 -0.10
N GLY A 25 -9.84 31.84 -0.34
CA GLY A 25 -10.34 32.75 0.69
C GLY A 25 -9.28 33.43 1.57
N ARG A 26 -7.97 33.16 1.38
CA ARG A 26 -6.92 33.96 2.04
C ARG A 26 -6.69 35.27 1.29
N GLY A 27 -6.96 36.40 1.96
CA GLY A 27 -6.55 37.73 1.51
C GLY A 27 -5.04 37.85 1.25
N LYS A 28 -4.60 39.00 0.70
CA LYS A 28 -3.30 39.31 0.04
C LYS A 28 -1.95 38.90 0.70
N LYS A 29 -1.87 38.03 1.70
CA LYS A 29 -0.61 37.31 2.02
C LYS A 29 -0.51 36.06 1.14
N LYS A 30 -0.04 36.27 -0.09
CA LYS A 30 0.32 35.15 -0.99
C LYS A 30 1.46 34.36 -0.35
N CYS A 31 1.34 33.03 -0.33
CA CYS A 31 2.49 32.15 -0.10
C CYS A 31 3.55 32.48 -1.15
N LYS A 32 4.84 32.52 -0.76
CA LYS A 32 5.92 32.85 -1.71
C LYS A 32 6.08 31.77 -2.77
N GLN A 33 5.79 30.52 -2.41
CA GLN A 33 5.90 29.34 -3.26
C GLN A 33 4.61 29.16 -4.09
N SER A 34 4.76 28.78 -5.36
CA SER A 34 3.61 28.39 -6.19
C SER A 34 3.05 27.04 -5.73
N PRO A 35 1.77 26.72 -6.01
CA PRO A 35 1.20 25.42 -5.64
C PRO A 35 1.97 24.24 -6.25
N LYS A 36 2.54 24.42 -7.45
CA LYS A 36 3.39 23.43 -8.13
C LYS A 36 4.71 23.21 -7.39
N ASP A 37 5.36 24.28 -6.96
CA ASP A 37 6.60 24.17 -6.17
C ASP A 37 6.34 23.44 -4.85
N ILE A 38 5.20 23.71 -4.20
CA ILE A 38 4.83 23.05 -2.95
C ILE A 38 4.58 21.55 -3.18
N LEU A 39 3.99 21.15 -4.31
CA LEU A 39 3.89 19.74 -4.69
C LEU A 39 5.27 19.09 -4.77
N PHE A 40 6.22 19.73 -5.47
CA PHE A 40 7.57 19.17 -5.63
C PHE A 40 8.34 19.13 -4.30
N MET A 41 8.19 20.15 -3.45
CA MET A 41 8.73 20.15 -2.09
C MET A 41 8.13 19.03 -1.24
N MET A 42 6.82 18.77 -1.37
CA MET A 42 6.12 17.71 -0.67
C MET A 42 6.60 16.33 -1.14
N LEU A 43 6.70 16.09 -2.45
CA LEU A 43 7.27 14.85 -3.00
C LEU A 43 8.72 14.64 -2.55
N GLY A 44 9.52 15.71 -2.52
CA GLY A 44 10.88 15.69 -1.98
C GLY A 44 10.90 15.33 -0.50
N ALA A 45 10.00 15.89 0.31
CA ALA A 45 9.89 15.58 1.73
C ALA A 45 9.47 14.12 1.98
N LEU A 46 8.50 13.61 1.23
CA LEU A 46 8.02 12.23 1.33
C LEU A 46 9.07 11.22 0.85
N LYS A 47 9.89 11.56 -0.15
CA LYS A 47 10.93 10.65 -0.65
C LYS A 47 12.12 10.53 0.30
N ASN A 48 12.49 11.62 0.97
CA ASN A 48 13.69 11.66 1.80
C ASN A 48 13.43 11.25 3.27
N CYS A 49 12.17 11.03 3.67
CA CYS A 49 11.74 10.49 4.98
C CYS A 49 12.75 10.72 6.12
N GLY A 50 12.72 11.93 6.68
CA GLY A 50 13.65 12.32 7.72
C GLY A 50 13.21 13.57 8.47
N ARG A 51 14.12 14.10 9.29
CA ARG A 51 13.83 15.27 10.11
C ARG A 51 13.49 16.49 9.25
N TRP A 52 12.49 17.25 9.69
CA TRP A 52 11.99 18.42 8.98
C TRP A 52 13.06 19.48 8.74
N ASP A 53 14.04 19.62 9.65
CA ASP A 53 15.16 20.56 9.50
C ASP A 53 16.05 20.21 8.31
N THR A 54 16.43 18.94 8.16
CA THR A 54 17.24 18.45 7.03
C THR A 54 16.55 18.69 5.69
N VAL A 55 15.27 18.31 5.57
CA VAL A 55 14.53 18.48 4.31
C VAL A 55 14.31 19.96 4.00
N SER A 56 13.93 20.77 5.00
CA SER A 56 13.64 22.18 4.81
C SER A 56 14.86 22.99 4.37
N ALA A 57 16.06 22.60 4.81
CA ALA A 57 17.32 23.23 4.43
C ALA A 57 17.62 23.09 2.92
N MET A 58 17.18 21.99 2.28
CA MET A 58 17.32 21.80 0.82
C MET A 58 16.53 22.82 0.01
N PHE A 59 15.52 23.45 0.63
CA PHE A 59 14.64 24.43 0.00
C PHE A 59 14.84 25.84 0.55
N GLU A 60 15.83 26.04 1.43
CA GLU A 60 16.13 27.34 2.06
C GLU A 60 14.91 27.95 2.80
N ILE A 61 14.10 27.11 3.44
CA ILE A 61 12.93 27.52 4.23
C ILE A 61 13.13 27.06 5.66
N ASP A 62 12.77 27.91 6.63
CA ASP A 62 12.77 27.52 8.05
C ASP A 62 11.87 26.29 8.27
N SER A 63 12.35 25.37 9.13
CA SER A 63 11.70 24.08 9.36
C SER A 63 10.23 24.16 9.77
N SER A 64 9.86 25.09 10.67
CA SER A 64 8.47 25.20 11.16
C SER A 64 7.48 25.70 10.09
N PRO A 65 7.76 26.81 9.36
CA PRO A 65 6.96 27.19 8.19
C PRO A 65 6.88 26.11 7.11
N PHE A 66 8.00 25.45 6.79
CA PHE A 66 8.05 24.37 5.81
C PHE A 66 7.12 23.22 6.20
N GLN A 67 7.27 22.70 7.42
CA GLN A 67 6.43 21.62 7.94
C GLN A 67 4.94 21.97 7.89
N LYS A 68 4.56 23.18 8.34
CA LYS A 68 3.16 23.63 8.32
C LYS A 68 2.60 23.70 6.90
N MET A 69 3.40 24.20 5.96
CA MET A 69 3.04 24.30 4.55
C MET A 69 2.82 22.92 3.93
N ILE A 70 3.80 22.01 4.07
CA ILE A 70 3.72 20.66 3.50
C ILE A 70 2.56 19.87 4.11
N LYS A 71 2.38 19.91 5.45
CA LYS A 71 1.26 19.22 6.10
C LYS A 71 -0.10 19.73 5.61
N LYS A 72 -0.28 21.04 5.51
CA LYS A 72 -1.54 21.62 5.02
C LYS A 72 -1.80 21.20 3.57
N TYR A 73 -0.76 21.19 2.73
CA TYR A 73 -0.88 20.80 1.33
C TYR A 73 -1.19 19.31 1.19
N LEU A 74 -0.52 18.46 1.96
CA LEU A 74 -0.76 17.02 1.99
C LEU A 74 -2.20 16.68 2.39
N ILE A 75 -2.73 17.30 3.45
CA ILE A 75 -4.12 17.10 3.90
C ILE A 75 -5.13 17.47 2.79
N MET A 76 -4.85 18.49 1.99
CA MET A 76 -5.74 18.92 0.91
C MET A 76 -5.70 17.96 -0.28
N ILE A 77 -4.51 17.49 -0.67
CA ILE A 77 -4.32 16.72 -1.90
C ILE A 77 -4.45 15.20 -1.72
N GLU A 78 -4.25 14.69 -0.50
CA GLU A 78 -4.29 13.25 -0.21
C GLU A 78 -5.59 12.56 -0.67
N PRO A 79 -6.81 13.11 -0.43
CA PRO A 79 -8.04 12.46 -0.89
C PRO A 79 -8.11 12.32 -2.41
N PHE A 80 -7.59 13.31 -3.15
CA PHE A 80 -7.53 13.27 -4.61
C PHE A 80 -6.55 12.20 -5.09
N LEU A 81 -5.36 12.12 -4.48
CA LEU A 81 -4.36 11.11 -4.82
C LEU A 81 -4.88 9.71 -4.52
N TYR A 82 -5.45 9.47 -3.34
CA TYR A 82 -6.00 8.17 -2.97
C TYR A 82 -7.15 7.76 -3.89
N GLY A 83 -8.06 8.69 -4.18
CA GLY A 83 -9.15 8.46 -5.12
C GLY A 83 -8.67 8.04 -6.50
N ASN A 84 -7.68 8.74 -7.05
CA ASN A 84 -7.23 8.52 -8.42
C ASN A 84 -6.26 7.34 -8.59
N PHE A 85 -5.36 7.13 -7.63
CA PHE A 85 -4.31 6.10 -7.74
C PHE A 85 -4.64 4.79 -7.04
N VAL A 86 -5.63 4.76 -6.14
CA VAL A 86 -6.01 3.55 -5.39
C VAL A 86 -7.45 3.15 -5.69
N LEU A 87 -8.43 4.01 -5.38
CA LEU A 87 -9.85 3.64 -5.52
C LEU A 87 -10.28 3.45 -6.98
N ASN A 88 -9.76 4.27 -7.90
CA ASN A 88 -10.06 4.12 -9.32
C ASN A 88 -9.44 2.84 -9.90
N GLU A 89 -8.22 2.47 -9.48
CA GLU A 89 -7.57 1.24 -9.93
C GLU A 89 -8.29 -0.01 -9.38
N GLU A 90 -8.76 0.04 -8.13
CA GLU A 90 -9.58 -1.04 -7.54
C GLU A 90 -10.86 -1.28 -8.35
N LYS A 91 -11.56 -0.22 -8.74
CA LYS A 91 -12.79 -0.31 -9.55
C LYS A 91 -12.52 -0.71 -11.00
N ARG A 92 -11.41 -0.24 -11.56
CA ARG A 92 -11.05 -0.46 -12.98
C ARG A 92 -10.67 -1.91 -13.23
N TRP A 93 -9.89 -2.51 -12.33
CA TRP A 93 -9.32 -3.83 -12.53
C TRP A 93 -10.13 -4.91 -11.80
N THR A 94 -11.22 -5.30 -12.45
CA THR A 94 -11.91 -6.55 -12.11
C THR A 94 -11.07 -7.74 -12.56
N MET A 95 -11.38 -8.94 -12.08
CA MET A 95 -10.67 -10.14 -12.48
C MET A 95 -10.85 -10.47 -13.97
N ASN A 96 -12.04 -10.18 -14.51
CA ASN A 96 -12.31 -10.25 -15.95
C ASN A 96 -11.35 -9.34 -16.76
N GLN A 97 -11.16 -8.09 -16.33
CA GLN A 97 -10.24 -7.15 -17.00
C GLN A 97 -8.78 -7.61 -16.91
N LEU A 98 -8.36 -8.13 -15.76
CA LEU A 98 -7.01 -8.67 -15.58
C LEU A 98 -6.76 -9.87 -16.52
N MET A 99 -7.71 -10.82 -16.61
CA MET A 99 -7.62 -11.95 -17.54
C MET A 99 -7.63 -11.51 -19.00
N ALA A 100 -8.58 -10.66 -19.40
CA ALA A 100 -8.74 -10.21 -20.79
C ALA A 100 -7.52 -9.44 -21.31
N SER A 101 -6.83 -8.72 -20.42
CA SER A 101 -5.62 -7.95 -20.73
C SER A 101 -4.32 -8.74 -20.54
N GLY A 102 -4.38 -9.98 -20.05
CA GLY A 102 -3.20 -10.80 -19.76
C GLY A 102 -2.39 -10.33 -18.55
N ASN A 103 -2.98 -9.57 -17.62
CA ASN A 103 -2.34 -9.05 -16.42
C ASN A 103 -2.73 -9.87 -15.16
N THR A 104 -2.63 -11.19 -15.23
CA THR A 104 -2.78 -12.07 -14.07
C THR A 104 -1.41 -12.44 -13.50
N PHE A 105 -1.38 -12.92 -12.25
CA PHE A 105 -0.16 -13.55 -11.72
C PHE A 105 0.23 -14.79 -12.54
N THR A 106 1.54 -15.07 -12.62
CA THR A 106 2.07 -16.11 -13.50
C THR A 106 1.78 -17.50 -12.96
N ASN A 107 1.97 -17.71 -11.65
CA ASN A 107 1.81 -19.00 -11.01
C ASN A 107 0.40 -19.17 -10.40
N PHE A 108 -0.22 -18.07 -9.94
CA PHE A 108 -1.53 -18.07 -9.29
C PHE A 108 -2.53 -17.14 -9.98
N PRO A 109 -2.98 -17.44 -11.21
CA PRO A 109 -3.90 -16.58 -11.96
C PRO A 109 -5.28 -16.41 -11.30
N SER A 110 -5.65 -17.27 -10.35
CA SER A 110 -6.87 -17.13 -9.54
C SER A 110 -6.77 -16.04 -8.46
N ALA A 111 -5.56 -15.54 -8.16
CA ALA A 111 -5.37 -14.47 -7.20
C ALA A 111 -5.57 -13.11 -7.86
N ARG A 112 -6.43 -12.28 -7.24
CA ARG A 112 -6.71 -10.93 -7.75
C ARG A 112 -5.60 -9.96 -7.41
N TYR A 113 -5.07 -10.02 -6.19
CA TYR A 113 -4.03 -9.13 -5.70
C TYR A 113 -3.14 -9.84 -4.67
N ALA A 114 -2.01 -9.22 -4.37
CA ALA A 114 -1.13 -9.60 -3.28
C ALA A 114 -1.19 -8.55 -2.17
N THR A 115 -1.15 -8.99 -0.91
CA THR A 115 -1.15 -8.11 0.26
C THR A 115 0.12 -8.31 1.08
N ASN A 116 0.63 -7.20 1.61
CA ASN A 116 1.73 -7.21 2.55
C ASN A 116 1.66 -6.01 3.48
N VAL A 117 2.31 -6.15 4.64
CA VAL A 117 2.53 -5.07 5.60
C VAL A 117 3.95 -4.55 5.42
N THR A 118 4.09 -3.23 5.27
CA THR A 118 5.38 -2.55 5.28
C THR A 118 5.63 -1.87 6.61
N PHE A 119 6.89 -1.86 7.05
CA PHE A 119 7.32 -1.06 8.20
C PHE A 119 7.98 0.23 7.70
N GLN A 120 7.44 1.37 8.12
CA GLN A 120 8.00 2.68 7.83
C GLN A 120 8.68 3.22 9.08
N HIS A 121 9.99 3.47 8.96
CA HIS A 121 10.77 4.12 10.01
C HIS A 121 10.23 5.54 10.25
N ALA A 122 10.08 5.88 11.53
CA ALA A 122 9.73 7.23 11.96
C ALA A 122 10.63 7.66 13.11
N ASP A 123 10.75 8.98 13.27
CA ASP A 123 11.38 9.56 14.46
C ASP A 123 10.69 9.06 15.73
N ARG A 124 11.47 8.95 16.81
CA ARG A 124 10.94 8.54 18.11
C ARG A 124 9.79 9.49 18.52
N PRO A 125 8.58 8.97 18.80
CA PRO A 125 7.48 9.82 19.22
C PRO A 125 7.77 10.46 20.58
N SER A 126 7.17 11.63 20.81
CA SER A 126 7.15 12.29 22.11
C SER A 126 5.98 11.76 22.93
N GLY A 127 6.18 11.50 24.22
CA GLY A 127 5.13 10.96 25.08
C GLY A 127 5.70 10.16 26.24
N ASN A 128 4.82 9.54 27.01
CA ASN A 128 5.26 8.68 28.11
C ASN A 128 5.87 7.37 27.59
N ILE A 129 6.61 6.67 28.45
CA ILE A 129 7.33 5.45 28.07
C ILE A 129 6.40 4.38 27.47
N ASN A 130 5.16 4.27 27.95
CA ASN A 130 4.21 3.25 27.48
C ASN A 130 3.65 3.58 26.09
N GLU A 131 3.42 4.85 25.79
CA GLU A 131 3.02 5.32 24.45
C GLU A 131 4.15 5.11 23.44
N VAL A 132 5.36 5.52 23.80
CA VAL A 132 6.52 5.44 22.91
C VAL A 132 6.88 3.98 22.59
N LYS A 133 6.82 3.10 23.60
CA LYS A 133 7.11 1.66 23.44
C LYS A 133 6.20 0.97 22.42
N LYS A 134 4.94 1.40 22.26
CA LYS A 134 4.02 0.81 21.27
C LYS A 134 4.52 0.94 19.84
N TYR A 135 5.26 2.01 19.57
CA TYR A 135 5.81 2.32 18.25
C TYR A 135 7.22 1.77 18.03
N PHE A 136 7.79 1.05 18.99
CA PHE A 136 9.11 0.46 18.85
C PHE A 136 9.02 -0.94 18.24
N SER A 137 9.76 -1.18 17.16
CA SER A 137 9.89 -2.50 16.56
C SER A 137 11.15 -3.20 17.05
N GLY A 138 11.01 -4.27 17.82
CA GLY A 138 12.15 -5.08 18.26
C GLY A 138 12.91 -5.74 17.10
N LYS A 139 12.21 -6.07 16.00
CA LYS A 139 12.81 -6.67 14.79
C LYS A 139 13.74 -5.69 14.07
N HIS A 140 13.33 -4.43 13.98
CA HIS A 140 14.07 -3.39 13.24
C HIS A 140 14.93 -2.51 14.14
N ASN A 141 14.76 -2.57 15.46
CA ASN A 141 15.41 -1.70 16.46
C ASN A 141 15.15 -0.20 16.23
N PHE A 142 14.03 0.12 15.59
CA PHE A 142 13.61 1.49 15.25
C PHE A 142 12.17 1.74 15.69
N HIS A 143 11.83 3.03 15.85
CA HIS A 143 10.43 3.42 15.97
C HIS A 143 9.82 3.53 14.57
N GLY A 144 8.52 3.32 14.48
CA GLY A 144 7.86 3.41 13.20
C GLY A 144 6.42 2.98 13.25
N HIS A 145 5.89 2.76 12.06
CA HIS A 145 4.52 2.37 11.85
C HIS A 145 4.44 1.26 10.82
N LYS A 146 3.34 0.51 10.87
CA LYS A 146 3.00 -0.48 9.87
C LYS A 146 1.82 0.00 9.05
N VAL A 147 1.84 -0.31 7.76
CA VAL A 147 0.70 -0.10 6.87
C VAL A 147 0.54 -1.35 6.03
N GLU A 148 -0.69 -1.82 5.87
CA GLU A 148 -1.02 -2.88 4.93
C GLU A 148 -1.34 -2.27 3.56
N VAL A 149 -0.74 -2.83 2.51
CA VAL A 149 -0.96 -2.43 1.13
C VAL A 149 -1.34 -3.65 0.30
N SER A 150 -2.39 -3.51 -0.51
CA SER A 150 -2.84 -4.53 -1.46
C SER A 150 -2.58 -4.06 -2.89
N VAL A 151 -1.99 -4.93 -3.71
CA VAL A 151 -1.40 -4.58 -5.00
C VAL A 151 -1.78 -5.61 -6.06
N LEU A 152 -2.25 -5.14 -7.21
CA LEU A 152 -2.59 -5.94 -8.38
C LEU A 152 -1.33 -6.48 -9.10
N PRO A 153 -1.47 -7.52 -9.95
CA PRO A 153 -0.38 -7.98 -10.81
C PRO A 153 0.18 -6.88 -11.73
N THR A 154 -0.63 -5.86 -12.06
CA THR A 154 -0.22 -4.69 -12.85
C THR A 154 0.75 -3.76 -12.10
N GLY A 155 0.93 -3.94 -10.79
CA GLY A 155 1.68 -3.03 -9.94
C GLY A 155 0.89 -1.81 -9.47
N ALA A 156 -0.43 -1.77 -9.67
CA ALA A 156 -1.29 -0.75 -9.09
C ALA A 156 -1.71 -1.13 -7.66
N ALA A 157 -1.62 -0.19 -6.72
CA ALA A 157 -2.18 -0.35 -5.39
C ALA A 157 -3.71 -0.21 -5.45
N VAL A 158 -4.43 -1.06 -4.74
CA VAL A 158 -5.91 -1.06 -4.68
C VAL A 158 -6.45 -0.86 -3.27
N ASN A 159 -5.57 -0.95 -2.27
CA ASN A 159 -5.86 -0.55 -0.91
C ASN A 159 -4.58 -0.19 -0.17
N CYS A 160 -4.69 0.74 0.76
CA CYS A 160 -3.67 1.13 1.72
C CYS A 160 -4.39 1.51 3.01
N THR A 161 -4.05 0.87 4.12
CA THR A 161 -4.71 1.10 5.41
C THR A 161 -4.17 2.35 6.10
N ASP A 162 -4.88 2.79 7.14
CA ASP A 162 -4.28 3.63 8.15
C ASP A 162 -3.08 2.93 8.82
N PHE A 163 -2.23 3.74 9.46
CA PHE A 163 -1.06 3.23 10.12
C PHE A 163 -1.39 2.55 11.44
N GLU A 164 -0.70 1.46 11.74
CA GLU A 164 -0.81 0.71 12.99
C GLU A 164 0.54 0.69 13.73
N PRO A 165 0.54 0.50 15.06
CA PRO A 165 1.76 0.28 15.82
C PRO A 165 2.51 -0.98 15.32
N PRO A 166 3.86 -1.01 15.35
CA PRO A 166 4.64 -2.15 14.87
C PRO A 166 4.42 -3.46 15.64
N SER A 167 3.82 -3.39 16.83
CA SER A 167 3.46 -4.54 17.65
C SER A 167 2.25 -5.31 17.12
N VAL A 168 1.43 -4.70 16.27
CA VAL A 168 0.30 -5.39 15.64
C VAL A 168 0.83 -6.43 14.65
N ALA A 169 0.31 -7.66 14.76
CA ALA A 169 0.67 -8.75 13.87
C ALA A 169 0.05 -8.55 12.48
N ASP A 170 0.73 -9.00 11.43
CA ASP A 170 0.30 -8.74 10.05
C ASP A 170 -1.07 -9.38 9.76
N VAL A 171 -1.32 -10.60 10.28
CA VAL A 171 -2.65 -11.24 10.24
C VAL A 171 -3.75 -10.42 10.92
N ALA A 172 -3.44 -9.73 12.02
CA ALA A 172 -4.42 -8.91 12.73
C ALA A 172 -4.76 -7.65 11.93
N MET A 173 -3.77 -7.04 11.25
CA MET A 173 -4.00 -5.93 10.34
C MET A 173 -4.93 -6.34 9.18
N PHE A 174 -4.71 -7.51 8.58
CA PHE A 174 -5.59 -8.07 7.56
C PHE A 174 -7.02 -8.25 8.07
N GLN A 175 -7.17 -8.78 9.29
CA GLN A 175 -8.47 -8.99 9.92
C GLN A 175 -9.18 -7.67 10.25
N HIS A 176 -8.46 -6.65 10.72
CA HIS A 176 -9.03 -5.30 10.90
C HIS A 176 -9.53 -4.72 9.58
N ASN A 177 -8.85 -5.05 8.47
CA ASN A 177 -9.19 -4.64 7.11
C ASN A 177 -10.10 -5.66 6.36
N ALA A 178 -10.74 -6.58 7.08
CA ALA A 178 -11.52 -7.67 6.47
C ALA A 178 -12.66 -7.18 5.55
N SER A 179 -13.25 -6.01 5.83
CA SER A 179 -14.34 -5.44 5.01
C SER A 179 -13.89 -5.16 3.59
N PHE A 180 -12.71 -4.55 3.41
CA PHE A 180 -12.08 -4.38 2.10
C PHE A 180 -11.83 -5.74 1.46
N HIS A 181 -11.16 -6.67 2.15
CA HIS A 181 -10.79 -7.95 1.57
C HIS A 181 -12.00 -8.75 1.07
N ARG A 182 -13.06 -8.84 1.89
CA ARG A 182 -14.31 -9.53 1.51
C ARG A 182 -14.95 -8.92 0.27
N SER A 183 -14.96 -7.59 0.17
CA SER A 183 -15.50 -6.91 -1.01
C SER A 183 -14.61 -7.13 -2.24
N ALA A 184 -13.29 -6.96 -2.09
CA ALA A 184 -12.33 -6.98 -3.18
C ALA A 184 -12.08 -8.37 -3.75
N MET A 185 -12.30 -9.44 -2.97
CA MET A 185 -12.18 -10.83 -3.43
C MET A 185 -13.47 -11.37 -4.04
N LYS A 186 -14.63 -10.81 -3.73
CA LYS A 186 -15.91 -11.35 -4.21
C LYS A 186 -15.96 -11.34 -5.74
N LYS A 187 -16.26 -12.49 -6.34
CA LYS A 187 -16.52 -12.62 -7.77
C LYS A 187 -17.73 -11.78 -8.15
N LEU A 188 -17.58 -11.00 -9.22
CA LEU A 188 -18.72 -10.33 -9.84
C LEU A 188 -19.64 -11.33 -10.56
N GLN A 189 -20.86 -10.91 -10.87
CA GLN A 189 -21.85 -11.79 -11.49
C GLN A 189 -21.42 -12.31 -12.87
N ASP A 190 -20.73 -11.48 -13.65
CA ASP A 190 -20.16 -11.86 -14.95
C ASP A 190 -18.85 -12.65 -14.82
N GLU A 191 -18.28 -12.72 -13.61
CA GLU A 191 -17.04 -13.42 -13.33
C GLU A 191 -17.25 -14.86 -12.84
N SER A 192 -18.47 -15.23 -12.44
CA SER A 192 -18.77 -16.59 -11.97
C SER A 192 -18.59 -17.65 -13.06
N VAL A 193 -18.60 -17.25 -14.33
CA VAL A 193 -18.37 -18.13 -15.49
C VAL A 193 -16.89 -18.24 -15.85
N LEU A 194 -16.02 -17.42 -15.26
CA LEU A 194 -14.60 -17.46 -15.54
C LEU A 194 -13.99 -18.71 -14.90
N ARG A 195 -13.08 -19.34 -15.65
CA ARG A 195 -12.41 -20.57 -15.19
C ARG A 195 -11.52 -20.25 -13.99
N ASP A 196 -11.73 -21.00 -12.93
CA ASP A 196 -11.00 -20.85 -11.67
C ASP A 196 -10.59 -22.22 -11.14
N ASP A 197 -9.39 -22.67 -11.52
CA ASP A 197 -8.77 -23.92 -11.08
C ASP A 197 -7.71 -23.72 -9.99
N GLY A 198 -7.73 -22.56 -9.34
CA GLY A 198 -6.76 -22.21 -8.31
C GLY A 198 -6.95 -22.96 -6.99
N PRO A 199 -5.99 -22.87 -6.06
CA PRO A 199 -6.14 -23.45 -4.73
C PRO A 199 -7.41 -22.97 -4.01
N LEU A 200 -8.00 -23.87 -3.22
CA LEU A 200 -9.15 -23.60 -2.34
C LEU A 200 -10.46 -23.18 -3.03
N THR A 201 -10.60 -23.32 -4.36
CA THR A 201 -11.84 -22.97 -5.08
C THR A 201 -13.07 -23.68 -4.49
N ASP A 202 -12.97 -24.96 -4.16
CA ASP A 202 -14.11 -25.74 -3.65
C ASP A 202 -14.70 -25.16 -2.36
N GLN A 203 -13.86 -24.57 -1.52
CA GLN A 203 -14.24 -23.95 -0.24
C GLN A 203 -14.72 -22.49 -0.42
N PHE A 204 -14.19 -21.80 -1.43
CA PHE A 204 -14.41 -20.38 -1.68
C PHE A 204 -14.83 -20.13 -3.13
N GLN A 205 -15.94 -20.75 -3.55
CA GLN A 205 -16.37 -20.77 -4.95
C GLN A 205 -16.70 -19.37 -5.49
N ASP A 206 -17.17 -18.49 -4.61
CA ASP A 206 -17.55 -17.12 -4.94
C ASP A 206 -16.44 -16.09 -4.77
N ASP A 207 -15.24 -16.48 -4.33
CA ASP A 207 -14.16 -15.54 -4.04
C ASP A 207 -12.94 -15.83 -4.92
N TRP A 208 -12.35 -14.79 -5.47
CA TRP A 208 -10.98 -14.80 -5.98
C TRP A 208 -9.98 -14.90 -4.83
N ALA A 209 -8.78 -15.38 -5.12
CA ALA A 209 -7.75 -15.55 -4.10
C ALA A 209 -6.98 -14.26 -3.80
N VAL A 210 -6.31 -14.23 -2.65
CA VAL A 210 -5.31 -13.21 -2.28
C VAL A 210 -3.98 -13.89 -1.99
N LEU A 211 -2.87 -13.30 -2.45
CA LEU A 211 -1.53 -13.77 -2.13
C LEU A 211 -0.95 -13.05 -0.90
N VAL A 212 -0.52 -13.80 0.11
CA VAL A 212 0.04 -13.27 1.38
C VAL A 212 1.35 -13.98 1.77
N ASP A 213 2.12 -13.46 2.74
CA ASP A 213 3.32 -14.16 3.27
C ASP A 213 2.99 -15.06 4.46
N GLU A 214 4.02 -15.73 4.94
CA GLU A 214 4.06 -16.48 6.19
C GLU A 214 3.69 -15.66 7.45
N GLY A 215 3.60 -14.33 7.40
CA GLY A 215 3.13 -13.49 8.50
C GLY A 215 1.62 -13.56 8.71
N TYR A 216 0.87 -14.09 7.73
CA TYR A 216 -0.60 -14.15 7.71
C TYR A 216 -1.17 -15.52 8.08
N GLN A 217 -0.38 -16.38 8.75
CA GLN A 217 -0.88 -17.67 9.23
C GLN A 217 -2.08 -17.45 10.17
N GLY A 218 -3.16 -18.20 9.96
CA GLY A 218 -4.44 -18.04 10.65
C GLY A 218 -5.56 -17.46 9.80
N LEU A 219 -5.32 -17.11 8.53
CA LEU A 219 -6.39 -16.73 7.59
C LEU A 219 -7.15 -17.95 7.01
N GLU A 220 -6.62 -19.16 7.21
CA GLU A 220 -7.21 -20.39 6.69
C GLU A 220 -8.65 -20.58 7.19
N GLY A 221 -9.57 -20.86 6.27
CA GLY A 221 -10.98 -21.11 6.57
C GLY A 221 -11.86 -19.86 6.63
N GLU A 222 -11.29 -18.65 6.70
CA GLU A 222 -12.04 -17.38 6.63
C GLU A 222 -11.90 -16.66 5.29
N PHE A 223 -10.75 -16.82 4.63
CA PHE A 223 -10.43 -16.18 3.36
C PHE A 223 -9.74 -17.17 2.42
N ARG A 224 -9.90 -16.94 1.11
CA ARG A 224 -9.18 -17.69 0.07
C ARG A 224 -7.73 -17.19 -0.06
N ALA A 225 -6.97 -17.30 1.02
CA ALA A 225 -5.58 -16.87 1.09
C ALA A 225 -4.63 -17.96 0.57
N ILE A 226 -3.83 -17.61 -0.45
CA ILE A 226 -2.72 -18.43 -0.93
C ILE A 226 -1.46 -17.95 -0.22
N GLN A 227 -0.89 -18.82 0.61
CA GLN A 227 0.22 -18.48 1.50
C GLN A 227 1.30 -19.56 1.52
N PRO A 228 2.57 -19.20 1.73
CA PRO A 228 3.64 -20.17 1.81
C PRO A 228 3.42 -21.14 2.98
N LYS A 229 3.74 -22.40 2.75
CA LYS A 229 3.69 -23.43 3.79
C LYS A 229 4.83 -23.24 4.76
N LYS A 230 4.50 -23.10 6.04
CA LYS A 230 5.49 -22.99 7.12
C LYS A 230 5.79 -24.34 7.73
N LYS A 231 7.08 -24.60 7.99
CA LYS A 231 7.50 -25.80 8.73
C LYS A 231 7.00 -25.71 10.18
N ALA A 232 6.17 -26.66 10.60
CA ALA A 232 5.76 -26.78 12.00
C ALA A 232 6.93 -27.20 12.90
N ARG A 233 6.90 -26.77 14.17
CA ARG A 233 7.95 -27.10 15.15
C ARG A 233 7.99 -28.62 15.37
N GLY A 234 9.16 -29.22 15.17
CA GLY A 234 9.36 -30.67 15.31
C GLY A 234 8.92 -31.50 14.09
N ALA A 235 8.32 -30.89 13.06
CA ALA A 235 8.00 -31.60 11.82
C ALA A 235 9.24 -31.82 10.95
N PRO A 236 9.20 -32.78 10.00
CA PRO A 236 10.20 -32.91 8.96
C PRO A 236 10.40 -31.59 8.17
N PRO A 237 11.55 -31.40 7.50
CA PRO A 237 11.69 -30.32 6.53
C PRO A 237 10.59 -30.37 5.48
N LEU A 238 10.23 -29.20 4.95
CA LEU A 238 9.31 -29.12 3.82
C LEU A 238 9.81 -29.99 2.66
N SER A 239 8.88 -30.67 2.00
CA SER A 239 9.14 -31.44 0.79
C SER A 239 9.69 -30.53 -0.30
N LEU A 240 10.31 -31.12 -1.33
CA LEU A 240 10.81 -30.35 -2.47
C LEU A 240 9.67 -29.62 -3.20
N GLU A 241 8.49 -30.23 -3.27
CA GLU A 241 7.30 -29.66 -3.89
C GLU A 241 6.76 -28.47 -3.09
N GLU A 242 6.66 -28.60 -1.77
CA GLU A 242 6.25 -27.51 -0.88
C GLU A 242 7.19 -26.30 -0.98
N LYS A 243 8.50 -26.54 -1.09
CA LYS A 243 9.48 -25.48 -1.30
C LYS A 243 9.29 -24.78 -2.65
N ARG A 244 9.10 -25.55 -3.73
CA ARG A 244 8.84 -24.99 -5.06
C ARG A 244 7.56 -24.16 -5.09
N GLU A 245 6.52 -24.60 -4.38
CA GLU A 245 5.29 -23.83 -4.26
C GLU A 245 5.51 -22.52 -3.50
N ASN A 246 6.25 -22.56 -2.39
CA ASN A 246 6.63 -21.33 -1.66
C ASN A 246 7.46 -20.37 -2.53
N ASP A 247 8.33 -20.90 -3.39
CA ASP A 247 9.11 -20.09 -4.34
C ASP A 247 8.20 -19.41 -5.37
N ARG A 248 7.21 -20.13 -5.93
CA ARG A 248 6.20 -19.55 -6.84
C ARG A 248 5.38 -18.46 -6.18
N ILE A 249 4.93 -18.68 -4.93
CA ILE A 249 4.17 -17.68 -4.17
C ILE A 249 5.03 -16.43 -3.96
N SER A 250 6.31 -16.64 -3.62
CA SER A 250 7.26 -15.54 -3.41
C SER A 250 7.54 -14.75 -4.69
N GLN A 251 7.58 -15.41 -5.86
CA GLN A 251 7.76 -14.78 -7.16
C GLN A 251 6.57 -13.88 -7.51
N ASP A 252 5.34 -14.41 -7.47
CA ASP A 252 4.15 -13.62 -7.81
C ASP A 252 3.92 -12.48 -6.81
N ARG A 253 4.20 -12.71 -5.53
CA ARG A 253 4.13 -11.64 -4.51
C ARG A 253 5.22 -10.59 -4.64
N TYR A 254 6.25 -10.76 -5.45
CA TYR A 254 7.32 -9.76 -5.56
C TYR A 254 6.78 -8.38 -5.97
N VAL A 255 5.65 -8.31 -6.68
CA VAL A 255 5.00 -7.03 -7.05
C VAL A 255 4.71 -6.13 -5.85
N VAL A 256 4.20 -6.69 -4.74
CA VAL A 256 3.90 -5.91 -3.53
C VAL A 256 5.19 -5.42 -2.86
N LYS A 257 6.28 -6.19 -2.97
CA LYS A 257 7.61 -5.82 -2.44
C LYS A 257 8.34 -4.78 -3.29
N HIS A 258 7.90 -4.55 -4.52
CA HIS A 258 8.46 -3.49 -5.38
C HIS A 258 7.87 -2.13 -5.04
N ILE A 259 6.64 -2.11 -4.53
CA ILE A 259 5.94 -0.89 -4.11
C ILE A 259 6.28 -0.50 -2.67
N LEU A 260 6.49 -1.50 -1.81
CA LEU A 260 6.77 -1.35 -0.37
C LEU A 260 8.27 -1.26 -0.06
#